data_AF-A0A6J2RLW2-F1
#
_entry.id   AF-A0A6J2RLW2-F1
#
_cell.length_a   1.000
_cell.length_b   1.000
_cell.length_c   1.000
_cell.angle_alpha   90.00
_cell.angle_beta   90.00
_cell.angle_gamma   90.00
#
_symmetry.space_group_name_H-M   'P 1'
#
loop_
_entity.id
_entity.type
_entity.pdbx_description
1 polymer ?
#
loop_
_entity_poly.entity_id
_entity_poly.type
_entity_poly.pdbx_seq_one_letter_code
_entity_poly.pdbx_strand_id
1 'polypeptide(L)'
;MIRELLTRHMDTYVNTTSPNSSSIHASCYTYPPGSYIFTAFTVTNILLLLPLYIYILCFGFQHWCKQSHSETMNPLDVFTYHMVAMEIVAICGSTVCCCGAYTDHGNMIVAGCNTFAIIACVKMFFHVLTCVERYVAIIHPVTYMSLNKTGGVRIRNVSMGCVWLTCSGLIALRLLVNKNVNMILFFCNLALSLIISFFCNLSVLRVLNRPGPGEEGGNKGKTDTVKQKAFVTITAIMVVLVVRFGGNLVCTSLSSSSVLSGSDLCAVKISGVWFGLASSYVLPLLYLHRAEKLPCFKYDKS
;
A
#
# COMPACT_ATOMS: atom_id res chain seq x y z
N MET A 1 11.49 -50.95 -29.16
CA MET A 1 11.18 -51.61 -27.88
C MET A 1 11.95 -51.02 -26.69
N ILE A 2 13.29 -50.90 -26.71
CA ILE A 2 14.06 -50.26 -25.62
C ILE A 2 13.78 -48.74 -25.50
N ARG A 3 13.53 -48.05 -26.62
CA ARG A 3 13.21 -46.61 -26.64
C ARG A 3 11.81 -46.29 -26.08
N GLU A 4 10.88 -47.24 -26.09
CA GLU A 4 9.54 -47.10 -25.47
C GLU A 4 9.53 -47.44 -23.97
N LEU A 5 10.46 -48.29 -23.52
CA LEU A 5 10.67 -48.55 -22.09
C LEU A 5 11.35 -47.36 -21.38
N LEU A 6 12.20 -46.61 -22.08
CA LEU A 6 12.83 -45.40 -21.55
C LEU A 6 11.87 -44.19 -21.48
N THR A 7 10.94 -44.04 -22.42
CA THR A 7 9.88 -43.01 -22.32
C THR A 7 8.89 -43.33 -21.20
N ARG A 8 8.47 -44.59 -21.04
CA ARG A 8 7.60 -44.96 -19.91
C ARG A 8 8.28 -44.79 -18.54
N HIS A 9 9.60 -45.00 -18.43
CA HIS A 9 10.30 -44.78 -17.18
C HIS A 9 10.51 -43.28 -16.83
N MET A 10 10.58 -42.40 -17.84
CA MET A 10 10.60 -40.95 -17.59
C MET A 10 9.20 -40.38 -17.28
N ASP A 11 8.13 -40.92 -17.86
CA ASP A 11 6.76 -40.49 -17.55
C ASP A 11 6.31 -40.93 -16.14
N THR A 12 6.91 -41.98 -15.59
CA THR A 12 6.58 -42.47 -14.24
C THR A 12 7.31 -41.69 -13.12
N TYR A 13 8.36 -40.94 -13.45
CA TYR A 13 9.04 -40.05 -12.48
C TYR A 13 8.38 -38.66 -12.35
N VAL A 14 7.38 -38.36 -13.19
CA VAL A 14 6.68 -37.06 -13.22
C VAL A 14 5.45 -37.04 -12.30
N ASN A 15 5.01 -38.17 -11.74
CA ASN A 15 3.78 -38.24 -10.94
C ASN A 15 3.95 -38.97 -9.60
N THR A 16 4.71 -38.41 -8.66
CA THR A 16 4.48 -38.66 -7.21
C THR A 16 5.13 -37.63 -6.29
N THR A 17 4.97 -36.35 -6.58
CA THR A 17 4.96 -35.32 -5.54
C THR A 17 3.85 -34.36 -5.88
N SER A 18 2.79 -34.34 -5.05
CA SER A 18 1.91 -33.17 -5.00
C SER A 18 2.81 -31.92 -5.00
N PRO A 19 2.71 -31.01 -5.98
CA PRO A 19 3.50 -29.80 -5.95
C PRO A 19 3.10 -29.06 -4.69
N ASN A 20 3.96 -29.14 -3.67
CA ASN A 20 3.82 -28.41 -2.43
C ASN A 20 3.39 -26.99 -2.80
N SER A 21 2.25 -26.50 -2.31
CA SER A 21 1.68 -25.20 -2.71
C SER A 21 2.61 -23.97 -2.53
N SER A 22 3.78 -24.15 -1.88
CA SER A 22 4.91 -23.19 -1.89
C SER A 22 5.58 -23.10 -3.26
N SER A 23 5.75 -24.23 -3.95
CA SER A 23 6.32 -24.29 -5.29
C SER A 23 5.43 -23.58 -6.28
N ILE A 24 4.10 -23.68 -6.16
CA ILE A 24 3.13 -22.99 -7.04
C ILE A 24 3.18 -21.46 -6.86
N HIS A 25 3.40 -20.99 -5.62
CA HIS A 25 3.47 -19.56 -5.34
C HIS A 25 4.78 -18.93 -5.79
N ALA A 26 5.90 -19.63 -5.60
CA ALA A 26 7.20 -19.21 -6.11
C ALA A 26 7.29 -19.39 -7.64
N SER A 27 6.64 -20.41 -8.20
CA SER A 27 6.66 -20.68 -9.63
C SER A 27 5.93 -19.62 -10.46
N CYS A 28 4.91 -18.95 -9.91
CA CYS A 28 4.29 -17.84 -10.63
C CYS A 28 5.28 -16.68 -10.88
N TYR A 29 6.28 -16.48 -10.02
CA TYR A 29 7.30 -15.44 -10.20
C TYR A 29 8.40 -15.84 -11.18
N THR A 30 8.67 -17.14 -11.34
CA THR A 30 9.63 -17.64 -12.36
C THR A 30 8.96 -17.87 -13.71
N TYR A 31 7.63 -18.04 -13.74
CA TYR A 31 6.88 -18.24 -14.97
C TYR A 31 6.85 -16.95 -15.82
N PRO A 32 7.07 -17.03 -17.16
CA PRO A 32 7.35 -15.85 -17.99
C PRO A 32 6.34 -14.70 -17.88
N PRO A 33 5.02 -14.87 -18.08
CA PRO A 33 4.07 -13.77 -17.97
C PRO A 33 4.03 -13.16 -16.56
N GLY A 34 4.15 -13.98 -15.52
CA GLY A 34 4.20 -13.50 -14.14
C GLY A 34 5.47 -12.69 -13.86
N SER A 35 6.62 -13.22 -14.28
CA SER A 35 7.92 -12.54 -14.17
C SER A 35 7.93 -11.20 -14.92
N TYR A 36 7.40 -11.14 -16.14
CA TYR A 36 7.32 -9.89 -16.90
C TYR A 36 6.40 -8.85 -16.24
N ILE A 37 5.21 -9.26 -15.77
CA ILE A 37 4.27 -8.36 -15.08
C ILE A 37 4.91 -7.80 -13.79
N PHE A 38 5.57 -8.66 -13.01
CA PHE A 38 6.19 -8.26 -11.75
C PHE A 38 7.42 -7.38 -11.98
N THR A 39 8.26 -7.72 -12.98
CA THR A 39 9.43 -6.91 -13.34
C THR A 39 9.02 -5.55 -13.86
N ALA A 40 8.00 -5.47 -14.73
CA ALA A 40 7.48 -4.19 -15.20
C ALA A 40 6.97 -3.32 -14.04
N PHE A 41 6.30 -3.93 -13.06
CA PHE A 41 5.91 -3.24 -11.83
C PHE A 41 7.14 -2.73 -11.06
N THR A 42 8.14 -3.57 -10.82
CA THR A 42 9.37 -3.19 -10.09
C THR A 42 10.11 -2.06 -10.80
N VAL A 43 10.31 -2.15 -12.11
CA VAL A 43 10.94 -1.10 -12.93
C VAL A 43 10.14 0.20 -12.82
N THR A 44 8.81 0.14 -12.91
CA THR A 44 7.94 1.32 -12.77
C THR A 44 8.13 1.99 -11.39
N ASN A 45 8.18 1.21 -10.31
CA ASN A 45 8.41 1.77 -8.97
C ASN A 45 9.81 2.39 -8.84
N ILE A 46 10.84 1.75 -9.39
CA ILE A 46 12.22 2.26 -9.34
C ILE A 46 12.33 3.57 -10.13
N LEU A 47 11.77 3.64 -11.33
CA LEU A 47 11.92 4.81 -12.19
C LEU A 47 11.08 5.99 -11.73
N LEU A 48 9.84 5.75 -11.27
CA LEU A 48 8.89 6.83 -11.00
C LEU A 48 8.80 7.19 -9.51
N LEU A 49 8.82 6.20 -8.62
CA LEU A 49 8.54 6.42 -7.20
C LEU A 49 9.81 6.59 -6.37
N LEU A 50 10.88 5.84 -6.66
CA LEU A 50 12.14 5.96 -5.92
C LEU A 50 12.70 7.40 -5.94
N PRO A 51 12.74 8.13 -7.07
CA PRO A 51 13.21 9.51 -7.08
C PRO A 51 12.33 10.43 -6.23
N LEU A 52 11.02 10.22 -6.27
CA LEU A 52 10.05 10.99 -5.48
C LEU A 52 10.23 10.76 -3.97
N TYR A 53 10.46 9.51 -3.56
CA TYR A 53 10.73 9.14 -2.18
C TYR A 53 12.05 9.69 -1.67
N ILE A 54 13.12 9.58 -2.46
CA ILE A 54 14.42 10.19 -2.12
C ILE A 54 14.26 11.70 -1.99
N TYR A 55 13.54 12.35 -2.91
CA TYR A 55 13.28 13.79 -2.84
C TYR A 55 12.55 14.18 -1.55
N ILE A 56 11.51 13.44 -1.14
CA ILE A 56 10.79 13.70 0.13
C ILE A 56 11.71 13.52 1.34
N LEU A 57 12.53 12.47 1.37
CA LEU A 57 13.49 12.24 2.46
C LEU A 57 14.54 13.35 2.52
N CYS A 58 15.12 13.74 1.38
CA CYS A 58 16.11 14.81 1.31
C CYS A 58 15.50 16.15 1.72
N PHE A 59 14.30 16.47 1.26
CA PHE A 59 13.60 17.69 1.65
C PHE A 59 13.32 17.72 3.15
N GLY A 60 12.84 16.60 3.69
CA GLY A 60 12.61 16.43 5.11
C GLY A 60 13.85 16.58 5.96
N PHE A 61 14.96 15.96 5.52
CA PHE A 61 16.25 16.08 6.16
C PHE A 61 16.78 17.51 6.11
N GLN A 62 16.68 18.19 4.96
CA GLN A 62 17.08 19.59 4.83
C GLN A 62 16.25 20.52 5.73
N HIS A 63 14.95 20.26 5.86
CA HIS A 63 14.08 21.03 6.75
C HIS A 63 14.45 20.80 8.22
N TRP A 64 14.71 19.54 8.59
CA TRP A 64 15.16 19.19 9.93
C TRP A 64 16.53 19.84 10.25
N CYS A 65 17.50 19.79 9.35
CA CYS A 65 18.79 20.45 9.55
C CYS A 65 18.70 21.98 9.65
N LYS A 66 17.70 22.60 9.02
CA LYS A 66 17.46 24.05 9.09
C LYS A 66 16.66 24.48 10.32
N GLN A 67 15.84 23.59 10.89
CA GLN A 67 15.12 23.82 12.14
C GLN A 67 16.00 23.48 13.34
N SER A 68 16.84 24.45 13.74
CA SER A 68 17.52 24.43 15.04
C SER A 68 16.50 24.70 16.15
N HIS A 69 16.22 23.68 16.97
CA HIS A 69 15.64 23.77 18.32
C HIS A 69 14.41 24.69 18.49
N SER A 70 13.17 24.19 18.33
CA SER A 70 12.02 24.51 19.22
C SER A 70 10.64 24.18 18.63
N GLU A 71 10.49 23.83 17.35
CA GLU A 71 9.17 23.47 16.81
C GLU A 71 9.04 21.95 16.67
N THR A 72 8.13 21.37 17.45
CA THR A 72 7.68 19.99 17.32
C THR A 72 7.36 19.69 15.86
N MET A 73 8.06 18.72 15.29
CA MET A 73 7.82 18.20 13.95
C MET A 73 6.33 18.01 13.74
N ASN A 74 5.79 18.56 12.64
CA ASN A 74 4.36 18.50 12.40
C ASN A 74 3.95 17.02 12.36
N PRO A 75 3.03 16.56 13.21
CA PRO A 75 2.92 15.12 13.49
C PRO A 75 2.32 14.30 12.33
N LEU A 76 1.97 14.95 11.21
CA LEU A 76 1.61 14.34 9.92
C LEU A 76 2.85 13.94 9.10
N ASP A 77 3.99 14.58 9.36
CA ASP A 77 5.25 14.35 8.65
C ASP A 77 5.88 13.03 9.09
N VAL A 78 5.75 12.67 10.38
CA VAL A 78 6.26 11.40 10.94
C VAL A 78 5.65 10.18 10.24
N PHE A 79 4.32 10.14 10.08
CA PHE A 79 3.66 9.07 9.33
C PHE A 79 4.13 8.99 7.88
N THR A 80 4.35 10.15 7.26
CA THR A 80 4.81 10.24 5.88
C THR A 80 6.22 9.66 5.74
N TYR A 81 7.16 10.00 6.62
CA TYR A 81 8.52 9.44 6.59
C TYR A 81 8.54 7.93 6.78
N HIS A 82 7.79 7.41 7.75
CA HIS A 82 7.72 5.97 7.96
C HIS A 82 7.06 5.26 6.77
N MET A 83 6.01 5.84 6.16
CA MET A 83 5.44 5.28 4.95
C MET A 83 6.46 5.26 3.81
N VAL A 84 7.18 6.37 3.58
CA VAL A 84 8.22 6.46 2.55
C VAL A 84 9.36 5.46 2.79
N ALA A 85 9.80 5.29 4.03
CA ALA A 85 10.81 4.28 4.37
C ALA A 85 10.32 2.87 4.04
N MET A 86 9.06 2.55 4.37
CA MET A 86 8.47 1.26 4.04
C MET A 86 8.33 1.06 2.52
N GLU A 87 8.00 2.10 1.77
CA GLU A 87 7.97 2.05 0.31
C GLU A 87 9.34 1.70 -0.29
N ILE A 88 10.41 2.30 0.23
CA ILE A 88 11.78 1.97 -0.20
C ILE A 88 12.10 0.50 0.10
N VAL A 89 11.74 0.01 1.30
CA VAL A 89 11.92 -1.41 1.65
C VAL A 89 11.11 -2.33 0.74
N ALA A 90 9.88 -1.95 0.36
CA ALA A 90 9.08 -2.70 -0.63
C ALA A 90 9.76 -2.74 -2.00
N ILE A 91 10.30 -1.61 -2.47
CA ILE A 91 11.05 -1.56 -3.74
C ILE A 91 12.24 -2.51 -3.67
N CYS A 92 13.07 -2.42 -2.62
CA CYS A 92 14.20 -3.33 -2.42
C CYS A 92 13.77 -4.80 -2.42
N GLY A 93 12.71 -5.15 -1.69
CA GLY A 93 12.17 -6.52 -1.67
C GLY A 93 11.72 -6.99 -3.05
N SER A 94 11.05 -6.13 -3.82
CA SER A 94 10.63 -6.45 -5.19
C SER A 94 11.81 -6.64 -6.13
N THR A 95 12.88 -5.85 -6.00
CA THR A 95 14.11 -6.00 -6.77
C THR A 95 14.80 -7.32 -6.44
N VAL A 96 14.92 -7.69 -5.17
CA VAL A 96 15.50 -8.97 -4.75
C VAL A 96 14.68 -10.15 -5.29
N CYS A 97 13.35 -10.05 -5.27
CA CYS A 97 12.45 -11.06 -5.84
C CYS A 97 12.67 -11.19 -7.36
N CYS A 98 12.80 -10.09 -8.10
CA CYS A 98 13.12 -10.09 -9.53
C CYS A 98 14.51 -10.70 -9.80
N CYS A 99 15.55 -10.25 -9.09
CA CYS A 99 16.90 -10.79 -9.25
C CYS A 99 16.92 -12.31 -9.02
N GLY A 100 16.27 -12.77 -7.95
CA GLY A 100 16.17 -14.20 -7.67
C GLY A 100 15.45 -14.97 -8.78
N ALA A 101 14.43 -14.39 -9.40
CA ALA A 101 13.72 -15.01 -10.52
C ALA A 101 14.60 -15.10 -11.79
N TYR A 102 15.43 -14.09 -12.05
CA TYR A 102 16.35 -14.08 -13.20
C TYR A 102 17.60 -14.94 -13.01
N THR A 103 18.09 -15.07 -11.77
CA THR A 103 19.25 -15.91 -11.44
C THR A 103 18.87 -17.33 -11.03
N ASP A 104 17.58 -17.68 -11.09
CA ASP A 104 17.01 -18.96 -10.64
C ASP A 104 17.42 -19.35 -9.20
N HIS A 105 17.58 -18.36 -8.33
CA HIS A 105 17.93 -18.55 -6.92
C HIS A 105 16.68 -18.52 -6.05
N GLY A 106 16.09 -19.69 -5.80
CA GLY A 106 14.84 -19.84 -5.05
C GLY A 106 14.82 -19.16 -3.67
N ASN A 107 15.94 -19.15 -2.95
CA ASN A 107 16.04 -18.46 -1.65
C ASN A 107 15.87 -16.93 -1.77
N MET A 108 16.41 -16.33 -2.84
CA MET A 108 16.27 -14.89 -3.10
C MET A 108 14.82 -14.55 -3.48
N ILE A 109 14.16 -15.40 -4.28
CA ILE A 109 12.73 -15.26 -4.61
C ILE A 109 11.92 -15.28 -3.31
N VAL A 110 12.06 -16.33 -2.50
CA VAL A 110 11.30 -16.48 -1.27
C VAL A 110 11.55 -15.30 -0.31
N ALA A 111 12.80 -14.88 -0.13
CA ALA A 111 13.13 -13.74 0.71
C ALA A 111 12.51 -12.43 0.20
N GLY A 112 12.76 -12.08 -1.08
CA GLY A 112 12.30 -10.83 -1.67
C GLY A 112 10.77 -10.73 -1.72
N CYS A 113 10.09 -11.78 -2.18
CA CYS A 113 8.64 -11.73 -2.34
C CYS A 113 7.93 -11.78 -0.97
N ASN A 114 8.50 -12.44 0.06
CA ASN A 114 7.97 -12.35 1.42
C ASN A 114 8.15 -10.95 2.00
N THR A 115 9.33 -10.35 1.87
CA THR A 115 9.57 -8.97 2.30
C THR A 115 8.57 -8.03 1.64
N PHE A 116 8.40 -8.11 0.32
CA PHE A 116 7.41 -7.30 -0.40
C PHE A 116 5.99 -7.50 0.13
N ALA A 117 5.55 -8.75 0.34
CA ALA A 117 4.21 -9.05 0.84
C ALA A 117 3.96 -8.54 2.26
N ILE A 118 4.94 -8.68 3.16
CA ILE A 118 4.84 -8.18 4.54
C ILE A 118 4.72 -6.65 4.54
N ILE A 119 5.57 -5.96 3.78
CA ILE A 119 5.50 -4.51 3.69
C ILE A 119 4.19 -4.05 3.05
N ALA A 120 3.67 -4.78 2.08
CA ALA A 120 2.36 -4.51 1.49
C ALA A 120 1.24 -4.56 2.54
N CYS A 121 1.27 -5.54 3.47
CA CYS A 121 0.34 -5.59 4.61
C CYS A 121 0.50 -4.40 5.55
N VAL A 122 1.74 -4.07 5.90
CA VAL A 122 2.01 -2.94 6.79
C VAL A 122 1.53 -1.61 6.19
N LYS A 123 1.70 -1.42 4.89
CA LYS A 123 1.13 -0.27 4.18
C LYS A 123 -0.40 -0.19 4.27
N MET A 124 -1.11 -1.32 4.32
CA MET A 124 -2.56 -1.31 4.51
C MET A 124 -2.93 -0.68 5.85
N PHE A 125 -2.23 -1.05 6.92
CA PHE A 125 -2.43 -0.45 8.24
C PHE A 125 -2.13 1.05 8.26
N PHE A 126 -1.06 1.49 7.60
CA PHE A 126 -0.78 2.93 7.50
C PHE A 126 -1.87 3.71 6.77
N HIS A 127 -2.45 3.16 5.70
CA HIS A 127 -3.59 3.77 5.03
C HIS A 127 -4.83 3.83 5.92
N VAL A 128 -5.12 2.77 6.67
CA VAL A 128 -6.23 2.73 7.63
C VAL A 128 -6.03 3.77 8.73
N LEU A 129 -4.85 3.84 9.34
CA LEU A 129 -4.51 4.84 10.36
C LEU A 129 -4.66 6.27 9.82
N THR A 130 -4.15 6.53 8.60
CA THR A 130 -4.31 7.83 7.93
C THR A 130 -5.78 8.17 7.71
N CYS A 131 -6.61 7.18 7.37
CA CYS A 131 -8.05 7.36 7.17
C CYS A 131 -8.77 7.70 8.47
N VAL A 132 -8.47 6.95 9.54
CA VAL A 132 -9.02 7.19 10.88
C VAL A 132 -8.59 8.55 11.43
N GLU A 133 -7.33 8.95 11.23
CA GLU A 133 -6.84 10.26 11.66
C GLU A 133 -7.64 11.40 11.00
N ARG A 134 -7.87 11.31 9.68
CA ARG A 134 -8.68 12.31 8.97
C ARG A 134 -10.15 12.30 9.41
N TYR A 135 -10.69 11.11 9.66
CA TYR A 135 -12.04 10.96 10.20
C TYR A 135 -12.17 11.69 11.54
N VAL A 136 -11.26 11.46 12.48
CA VAL A 136 -11.28 12.11 13.80
C VAL A 136 -11.08 13.61 13.66
N ALA A 137 -10.18 14.06 12.77
CA ALA A 137 -9.94 15.49 12.54
C ALA A 137 -11.18 16.26 12.05
N ILE A 138 -12.00 15.64 11.20
CA ILE A 138 -13.15 16.31 10.56
C ILE A 138 -14.43 16.14 11.39
N ILE A 139 -14.67 14.94 11.93
CA ILE A 139 -15.92 14.64 12.64
C ILE A 139 -15.84 15.03 14.12
N HIS A 140 -14.65 14.91 14.72
CA HIS A 140 -14.43 15.18 16.14
C HIS A 140 -13.28 16.18 16.34
N PRO A 141 -13.42 17.43 15.85
CA PRO A 141 -12.34 18.42 15.87
C PRO A 141 -11.87 18.77 17.28
N VAL A 142 -12.76 18.77 18.28
CA VAL A 142 -12.42 19.00 19.69
C VAL A 142 -11.53 17.88 20.23
N THR A 143 -11.89 16.62 19.93
CA THR A 143 -11.09 15.44 20.29
C THR A 143 -9.74 15.50 19.60
N TYR A 144 -9.70 15.81 18.30
CA TYR A 144 -8.46 15.96 17.53
C TYR A 144 -7.55 17.08 18.07
N MET A 145 -8.12 18.25 18.43
CA MET A 145 -7.35 19.34 19.04
C MET A 145 -6.81 18.97 20.42
N SER A 146 -7.58 18.23 21.23
CA SER A 146 -7.13 17.72 22.52
C SER A 146 -5.98 16.71 22.37
N LEU A 147 -6.09 15.81 21.39
CA LEU A 147 -5.00 14.93 20.97
C LEU A 147 -3.75 15.75 20.60
N ASN A 148 -3.88 16.84 19.86
CA ASN A 148 -2.71 17.57 19.35
C ASN A 148 -1.88 18.32 20.43
N LYS A 149 -2.45 18.68 21.59
CA LYS A 149 -1.80 19.62 22.53
C LYS A 149 -0.67 19.04 23.39
N THR A 150 -0.62 17.72 23.65
CA THR A 150 0.51 17.10 24.40
C THR A 150 0.57 15.56 24.26
N GLY A 151 -0.57 14.88 24.11
CA GLY A 151 -0.64 13.41 24.01
C GLY A 151 -0.58 12.83 22.59
N GLY A 152 -0.74 13.66 21.57
CA GLY A 152 -0.97 13.23 20.18
C GLY A 152 0.26 12.62 19.54
N VAL A 153 1.44 13.21 19.79
CA VAL A 153 2.72 12.63 19.35
C VAL A 153 2.93 11.26 19.98
N ARG A 154 2.61 11.11 21.28
CA ARG A 154 2.70 9.82 21.98
C ARG A 154 1.74 8.78 21.39
N ILE A 155 0.48 9.13 21.14
CA ILE A 155 -0.51 8.21 20.56
C ILE A 155 -0.11 7.78 19.15
N ARG A 156 0.42 8.71 18.35
CA ARG A 156 0.94 8.40 17.01
C ARG A 156 2.15 7.48 17.09
N ASN A 157 3.14 7.78 17.94
CA ASN A 157 4.30 6.90 18.15
C ASN A 157 3.90 5.50 18.67
N VAL A 158 2.94 5.41 19.59
CA VAL A 158 2.39 4.13 20.04
C VAL A 158 1.73 3.40 18.87
N SER A 159 0.95 4.10 18.04
CA SER A 159 0.36 3.52 16.83
C SER A 159 1.44 3.02 15.85
N MET A 160 2.54 3.77 15.68
CA MET A 160 3.70 3.31 14.89
C MET A 160 4.29 2.04 15.48
N GLY A 161 4.52 2.04 16.79
CA GLY A 161 5.00 0.87 17.52
C GLY A 161 4.10 -0.34 17.30
N CYS A 162 2.78 -0.17 17.38
CA CYS A 162 1.80 -1.23 17.11
C CYS A 162 1.87 -1.72 15.67
N VAL A 163 2.05 -0.83 14.68
CA VAL A 163 2.21 -1.23 13.27
C VAL A 163 3.50 -2.03 13.06
N TRP A 164 4.60 -1.63 13.68
CA TRP A 164 5.86 -2.37 13.63
C TRP A 164 5.78 -3.71 14.37
N LEU A 165 5.11 -3.75 15.51
CA LEU A 165 4.83 -4.99 16.25
C LEU A 165 3.95 -5.93 15.43
N THR A 166 2.98 -5.39 14.69
CA THR A 166 2.14 -6.17 13.78
C THR A 166 2.98 -6.67 12.60
N CYS A 167 3.92 -5.87 12.09
CA CYS A 167 4.88 -6.30 11.07
C CYS A 167 5.71 -7.49 11.55
N SER A 168 6.35 -7.39 12.73
CA SER A 168 7.16 -8.47 13.29
C SER A 168 6.31 -9.69 13.64
N GLY A 169 5.10 -9.48 14.16
CA GLY A 169 4.13 -10.54 14.42
C GLY A 169 3.70 -11.27 13.15
N LEU A 170 3.42 -10.55 12.06
CA LEU A 170 3.09 -11.15 10.76
C LEU A 170 4.25 -11.93 10.15
N ILE A 171 5.50 -11.47 10.35
CA ILE A 171 6.70 -12.21 9.95
C ILE A 171 6.76 -13.54 10.72
N ALA A 172 6.67 -13.49 12.05
CA ALA A 172 6.72 -14.67 12.89
C ALA A 172 5.58 -15.66 12.56
N LEU A 173 4.36 -15.14 12.37
CA LEU A 173 3.19 -15.94 12.05
C LEU A 173 3.29 -16.58 10.66
N ARG A 174 3.87 -15.88 9.68
CA ARG A 174 4.15 -16.47 8.35
C ARG A 174 5.12 -17.64 8.42
N LEU A 175 6.10 -17.60 9.34
CA LEU A 175 7.08 -18.65 9.52
C LEU A 175 6.51 -19.85 10.31
N LEU A 176 5.61 -19.60 11.25
CA LEU A 176 5.12 -20.62 12.19
C LEU A 176 3.85 -21.35 11.70
N VAL A 177 3.04 -20.73 10.84
CA VAL A 177 1.70 -21.24 10.52
C VAL A 177 1.57 -21.71 9.07
N ASN A 178 0.71 -22.71 8.87
CA ASN A 178 0.32 -23.23 7.55
C ASN A 178 -0.14 -22.12 6.58
N LYS A 179 0.16 -22.31 5.29
CA LYS A 179 -0.12 -21.34 4.23
C LYS A 179 -1.60 -20.97 4.08
N ASN A 180 -2.51 -21.92 4.31
CA ASN A 180 -3.95 -21.68 4.21
C ASN A 180 -4.39 -20.63 5.23
N VAL A 181 -3.88 -20.71 6.46
CA VAL A 181 -4.17 -19.72 7.50
C VAL A 181 -3.55 -18.37 7.15
N ASN A 182 -2.33 -18.34 6.62
CA ASN A 182 -1.71 -17.10 6.14
C ASN A 182 -2.52 -16.40 5.03
N MET A 183 -3.08 -17.17 4.10
CA MET A 183 -3.95 -16.64 3.04
C MET A 183 -5.27 -16.10 3.63
N ILE A 184 -5.90 -16.83 4.54
CA ILE A 184 -7.11 -16.37 5.25
C ILE A 184 -6.83 -15.08 6.00
N LEU A 185 -5.72 -15.01 6.74
CA LEU A 185 -5.33 -13.80 7.49
C LEU A 185 -5.10 -12.61 6.58
N PHE A 186 -4.44 -12.82 5.43
CA PHE A 186 -4.25 -11.77 4.42
C PHE A 186 -5.60 -11.27 3.88
N PHE A 187 -6.51 -12.19 3.55
CA PHE A 187 -7.85 -11.85 3.07
C PHE A 187 -8.66 -11.08 4.12
N CYS A 188 -8.69 -11.56 5.37
CA CYS A 188 -9.37 -10.89 6.48
C CYS A 188 -8.79 -9.49 6.71
N ASN A 189 -7.46 -9.35 6.71
CA ASN A 189 -6.79 -8.06 6.88
C ASN A 189 -7.20 -7.07 5.79
N LEU A 190 -7.25 -7.53 4.54
CA LEU A 190 -7.61 -6.72 3.40
C LEU A 190 -9.09 -6.31 3.42
N ALA A 191 -9.99 -7.25 3.77
CA ALA A 191 -11.41 -6.97 3.93
C ALA A 191 -11.68 -5.97 5.05
N LEU A 192 -11.06 -6.16 6.23
CA LEU A 192 -11.17 -5.23 7.35
C LEU A 192 -10.65 -3.84 6.98
N SER A 193 -9.49 -3.78 6.30
CA SER A 193 -8.91 -2.51 5.84
C SER A 193 -9.84 -1.78 4.86
N LEU A 194 -10.48 -2.50 3.95
CA LEU A 194 -11.46 -1.95 3.02
C LEU A 194 -12.69 -1.40 3.75
N ILE A 195 -13.26 -2.18 4.67
CA ILE A 195 -14.46 -1.79 5.44
C ILE A 195 -14.19 -0.52 6.25
N ILE A 196 -13.09 -0.49 7.01
CA ILE A 196 -12.72 0.67 7.82
C ILE A 196 -12.45 1.88 6.93
N SER A 197 -11.66 1.70 5.86
CA SER A 197 -11.35 2.80 4.94
C SER A 197 -12.60 3.36 4.27
N PHE A 198 -13.52 2.50 3.84
CA PHE A 198 -14.78 2.92 3.23
C PHE A 198 -15.66 3.68 4.22
N PHE A 199 -15.82 3.14 5.44
CA PHE A 199 -16.59 3.79 6.50
C PHE A 199 -16.05 5.18 6.86
N CYS A 200 -14.75 5.29 7.08
CA CYS A 200 -14.11 6.54 7.45
C CYS A 200 -14.23 7.60 6.33
N ASN A 201 -13.93 7.24 5.08
CA ASN A 201 -14.02 8.17 3.95
C ASN A 201 -15.47 8.61 3.68
N LEU A 202 -16.43 7.68 3.73
CA LEU A 202 -17.85 7.99 3.50
C LEU A 202 -18.41 8.89 4.59
N SER A 203 -18.03 8.65 5.85
CA SER A 203 -18.45 9.48 6.98
C SER A 203 -17.91 10.90 6.86
N VAL A 204 -16.63 11.03 6.48
CA VAL A 204 -16.02 12.33 6.18
C VAL A 204 -16.75 13.02 5.03
N LEU A 205 -17.01 12.32 3.94
CA LEU A 205 -17.70 12.86 2.76
C LEU A 205 -19.11 13.37 3.09
N ARG A 206 -19.86 12.62 3.92
CA ARG A 206 -21.19 13.02 4.39
C ARG A 206 -21.15 14.30 5.21
N VAL A 207 -20.12 14.50 6.04
CA VAL A 207 -19.96 15.74 6.82
C VAL A 207 -19.57 16.91 5.91
N LEU A 208 -18.66 16.70 4.94
CA LEU A 208 -18.27 17.73 3.97
C LEU A 208 -19.41 18.14 3.03
N ASN A 209 -20.35 17.24 2.72
CA ASN A 209 -21.49 17.53 1.86
C ASN A 209 -22.63 18.27 2.59
N ARG A 210 -22.60 18.37 3.92
CA ARG A 210 -23.63 19.11 4.65
C ARG A 210 -23.37 20.62 4.55
N PRO A 211 -24.38 21.42 4.16
CA PRO A 211 -24.24 22.86 4.16
C PRO A 211 -23.95 23.37 5.58
N GLY A 212 -23.05 24.34 5.68
CA GLY A 212 -22.63 24.91 6.97
C GLY A 212 -23.76 25.75 7.60
N PRO A 213 -23.91 25.73 8.94
CA PRO A 213 -24.83 26.63 9.63
C PRO A 213 -24.32 28.08 9.44
N GLY A 214 -24.89 28.79 8.46
CA GLY A 214 -24.46 30.13 8.06
C GLY A 214 -24.24 30.33 6.54
N GLU A 215 -24.32 29.28 5.72
CA GLU A 215 -24.10 29.35 4.26
C GLU A 215 -25.23 30.05 3.45
N GLU A 216 -26.34 30.40 4.10
CA GLU A 216 -27.42 31.17 3.47
C GLU A 216 -27.16 32.69 3.43
N GLY A 217 -26.17 33.21 4.16
CA GLY A 217 -25.94 34.65 4.30
C GLY A 217 -24.53 35.14 3.96
N GLY A 218 -24.23 35.37 2.68
CA GLY A 218 -23.36 36.49 2.28
C GLY A 218 -21.85 36.28 2.05
N ASN A 219 -21.23 35.11 2.30
CA ASN A 219 -19.79 34.91 2.00
C ASN A 219 -19.47 33.55 1.33
N LYS A 220 -20.26 33.18 0.31
CA LYS A 220 -20.15 31.89 -0.42
C LYS A 220 -18.80 31.66 -1.11
N GLY A 221 -18.19 32.67 -1.73
CA GLY A 221 -17.12 32.43 -2.72
C GLY A 221 -15.82 31.76 -2.20
N LYS A 222 -15.35 32.09 -0.99
CA LYS A 222 -14.02 31.67 -0.51
C LYS A 222 -14.05 30.39 0.34
N THR A 223 -15.07 30.20 1.17
CA THR A 223 -15.25 29.00 1.99
C THR A 223 -15.65 27.78 1.15
N ASP A 224 -16.46 27.99 0.11
CA ASP A 224 -16.94 26.91 -0.76
C ASP A 224 -15.77 26.32 -1.57
N THR A 225 -14.81 27.16 -1.99
CA THR A 225 -13.63 26.73 -2.73
C THR A 225 -12.72 25.81 -1.89
N VAL A 226 -12.49 26.15 -0.62
CA VAL A 226 -11.65 25.34 0.28
C VAL A 226 -12.34 24.02 0.62
N LYS A 227 -13.65 24.04 0.89
CA LYS A 227 -14.46 22.84 1.13
C LYS A 227 -14.50 21.94 -0.10
N GLN A 228 -14.72 22.50 -1.29
CA GLN A 228 -14.75 21.77 -2.54
C GLN A 228 -13.39 21.13 -2.85
N LYS A 229 -12.29 21.85 -2.63
CA LYS A 229 -10.93 21.30 -2.82
C LYS A 229 -10.66 20.13 -1.88
N ALA A 230 -11.08 20.24 -0.62
CA ALA A 230 -10.99 19.15 0.35
C ALA A 230 -11.86 17.95 -0.06
N PHE A 231 -13.10 18.19 -0.50
CA PHE A 231 -14.02 17.17 -0.99
C PHE A 231 -13.44 16.40 -2.18
N VAL A 232 -12.96 17.11 -3.22
CA VAL A 232 -12.35 16.50 -4.40
C VAL A 232 -11.14 15.64 -4.01
N THR A 233 -10.29 16.16 -3.13
CA THR A 233 -9.11 15.42 -2.66
C THR A 233 -9.50 14.16 -1.89
N ILE A 234 -10.46 14.23 -0.98
CA ILE A 234 -10.90 13.07 -0.17
C ILE A 234 -11.59 12.03 -1.05
N THR A 235 -12.43 12.45 -1.99
CA THR A 235 -13.07 11.56 -2.96
C THR A 235 -12.03 10.85 -3.83
N ALA A 236 -11.02 11.56 -4.34
CA ALA A 236 -9.93 10.95 -5.10
C ALA A 236 -9.20 9.88 -4.28
N ILE A 237 -8.92 10.17 -3.00
CA ILE A 237 -8.25 9.23 -2.09
C ILE A 237 -9.13 8.01 -1.81
N MET A 238 -10.44 8.20 -1.61
CA MET A 238 -11.40 7.12 -1.45
C MET A 238 -11.41 6.20 -2.67
N VAL A 239 -11.50 6.77 -3.88
CA VAL A 239 -11.48 5.99 -5.13
C VAL A 239 -10.19 5.18 -5.24
N VAL A 240 -9.04 5.79 -4.99
CA VAL A 240 -7.75 5.08 -5.05
C VAL A 240 -7.65 3.96 -4.01
N LEU A 241 -8.12 4.17 -2.77
CA LEU A 241 -8.12 3.14 -1.74
C LEU A 241 -9.07 1.98 -2.08
N VAL A 242 -10.25 2.28 -2.66
CA VAL A 242 -11.19 1.25 -3.13
C VAL A 242 -10.59 0.46 -4.28
N VAL A 243 -9.95 1.13 -5.26
CA VAL A 243 -9.23 0.45 -6.35
C VAL A 243 -8.12 -0.44 -5.80
N ARG A 244 -7.33 0.05 -4.83
CA ARG A 244 -6.27 -0.73 -4.19
C ARG A 244 -6.82 -1.97 -3.51
N PHE A 245 -7.70 -1.80 -2.53
CA PHE A 245 -8.18 -2.90 -1.70
C PHE A 245 -9.15 -3.78 -2.49
N GLY A 246 -10.15 -3.21 -3.15
CA GLY A 246 -11.11 -3.93 -3.97
C GLY A 246 -10.44 -4.72 -5.10
N GLY A 247 -9.49 -4.11 -5.83
CA GLY A 247 -8.75 -4.79 -6.90
C GLY A 247 -7.93 -5.98 -6.38
N ASN A 248 -7.23 -5.80 -5.26
CA ASN A 248 -6.48 -6.91 -4.63
C ASN A 248 -7.40 -8.00 -4.07
N LEU A 249 -8.57 -7.65 -3.51
CA LEU A 249 -9.58 -8.61 -3.06
C LEU A 249 -10.06 -9.45 -4.24
N VAL A 250 -10.45 -8.79 -5.33
CA VAL A 250 -10.93 -9.43 -6.57
C VAL A 250 -9.85 -10.35 -7.14
N CYS A 251 -8.62 -9.87 -7.34
CA CYS A 251 -7.52 -10.72 -7.83
C CYS A 251 -7.27 -11.94 -6.95
N THR A 252 -7.31 -11.77 -5.62
CA THR A 252 -7.08 -12.87 -4.68
C THR A 252 -8.23 -13.88 -4.73
N SER A 253 -9.48 -13.40 -4.77
CA SER A 253 -10.68 -14.24 -4.89
C SER A 253 -10.69 -15.02 -6.20
N LEU A 254 -10.42 -14.37 -7.34
CA LEU A 254 -10.31 -15.03 -8.64
C LEU A 254 -9.20 -16.07 -8.64
N SER A 255 -8.04 -15.77 -8.04
CA SER A 255 -6.93 -16.70 -7.92
C SER A 255 -7.21 -17.89 -7.00
N SER A 256 -8.21 -17.79 -6.12
CA SER A 256 -8.67 -18.89 -5.27
C SER A 256 -9.81 -19.70 -5.89
N SER A 257 -10.44 -19.17 -6.94
CA SER A 257 -11.54 -19.84 -7.64
C SER A 257 -11.00 -20.88 -8.62
N SER A 258 -11.78 -21.95 -8.86
CA SER A 258 -11.49 -22.96 -9.87
C SER A 258 -11.68 -22.47 -11.32
N VAL A 259 -12.07 -21.20 -11.50
CA VAL A 259 -12.37 -20.59 -12.80
C VAL A 259 -11.10 -20.35 -13.63
N LEU A 260 -9.96 -20.09 -12.96
CA LEU A 260 -8.68 -19.84 -13.60
C LEU A 260 -7.75 -21.04 -13.40
N SER A 261 -7.08 -21.47 -14.48
CA SER A 261 -6.14 -22.59 -14.45
C SER A 261 -4.81 -22.20 -15.10
N GLY A 262 -3.71 -22.78 -14.62
CA GLY A 262 -2.39 -22.64 -15.23
C GLY A 262 -1.85 -21.21 -15.29
N SER A 263 -1.50 -20.75 -16.49
CA SER A 263 -0.85 -19.46 -16.77
C SER A 263 -1.67 -18.25 -16.32
N ASP A 264 -2.98 -18.32 -16.53
CA ASP A 264 -3.87 -17.18 -16.35
C ASP A 264 -4.06 -16.88 -14.86
N LEU A 265 -4.02 -17.92 -14.03
CA LEU A 265 -4.03 -17.79 -12.57
C LEU A 265 -2.82 -17.02 -12.07
N CYS A 266 -1.61 -17.32 -12.56
CA CYS A 266 -0.40 -16.60 -12.16
C CYS A 266 -0.41 -15.13 -12.64
N ALA A 267 -0.86 -14.89 -13.87
CA ALA A 267 -0.98 -13.54 -14.42
C ALA A 267 -1.97 -12.68 -13.61
N VAL A 268 -3.17 -13.19 -13.33
CA VAL A 268 -4.19 -12.47 -12.54
C VAL A 268 -3.69 -12.21 -11.12
N LYS A 269 -3.07 -13.20 -10.50
CA LYS A 269 -2.54 -13.07 -9.13
C LYS A 269 -1.45 -12.01 -9.01
N ILE A 270 -0.49 -12.02 -9.93
CA ILE A 270 0.61 -11.05 -9.94
C ILE A 270 0.09 -9.68 -10.37
N SER A 271 -0.87 -9.60 -11.28
CA SER A 271 -1.46 -8.32 -11.70
C SER A 271 -2.05 -7.51 -10.55
N GLY A 272 -2.45 -8.17 -9.45
CA GLY A 272 -2.95 -7.52 -8.24
C GLY A 272 -2.00 -6.45 -7.66
N VAL A 273 -0.68 -6.61 -7.86
CA VAL A 273 0.32 -5.65 -7.36
C VAL A 273 0.17 -4.26 -7.99
N TRP A 274 -0.36 -4.18 -9.22
CA TRP A 274 -0.55 -2.92 -9.94
C TRP A 274 -1.58 -2.01 -9.29
N PHE A 275 -2.61 -2.58 -8.65
CA PHE A 275 -3.56 -1.79 -7.85
C PHE A 275 -2.88 -1.10 -6.66
N GLY A 276 -1.71 -1.60 -6.25
CA GLY A 276 -0.89 -0.99 -5.21
C GLY A 276 -0.14 0.27 -5.65
N LEU A 277 0.09 0.47 -6.95
CA LEU A 277 0.79 1.65 -7.47
C LEU A 277 -0.01 2.92 -7.21
N ALA A 278 -1.31 2.90 -7.53
CA ALA A 278 -2.16 4.09 -7.43
C ALA A 278 -2.12 4.70 -6.02
N SER A 279 -2.15 3.87 -4.97
CA SER A 279 -2.09 4.35 -3.58
C SER A 279 -0.73 4.91 -3.19
N SER A 280 0.35 4.40 -3.79
CA SER A 280 1.71 4.83 -3.50
C SER A 280 2.00 6.24 -4.01
N TYR A 281 1.28 6.70 -5.05
CA TYR A 281 1.35 8.09 -5.50
C TYR A 281 0.56 9.07 -4.63
N VAL A 282 -0.53 8.62 -4.02
CA VAL A 282 -1.46 9.50 -3.29
C VAL A 282 -0.80 10.21 -2.12
N LEU A 283 0.01 9.52 -1.31
CA LEU A 283 0.61 10.13 -0.12
C LEU A 283 1.71 11.15 -0.47
N PRO A 284 2.69 10.83 -1.34
CA PRO A 284 3.68 11.78 -1.83
C PRO A 284 3.08 13.02 -2.48
N LEU A 285 2.05 12.85 -3.34
CA LEU A 285 1.39 13.97 -4.01
C LEU A 285 0.66 14.86 -3.02
N LEU A 286 0.00 14.27 -2.02
CA LEU A 286 -0.67 15.03 -0.98
C LEU A 286 0.32 15.82 -0.12
N TYR A 287 1.47 15.21 0.21
CA TYR A 287 2.55 15.90 0.92
C TYR A 287 3.08 17.08 0.12
N LEU A 288 3.40 16.87 -1.16
CA LEU A 288 3.92 17.92 -2.04
C LEU A 288 2.91 19.05 -2.27
N HIS A 289 1.62 18.72 -2.39
CA HIS A 289 0.54 19.69 -2.51
C HIS A 289 0.36 20.53 -1.23
N ARG A 290 0.52 19.92 -0.03
CA ARG A 290 0.47 20.65 1.24
C ARG A 290 1.70 21.51 1.50
N ALA A 291 2.86 21.12 0.96
CA ALA A 291 4.08 21.91 1.00
C ALA A 291 4.06 23.13 0.04
N GLU A 292 2.89 23.44 -0.57
CA GLU A 292 2.64 24.55 -1.51
C GLU A 292 3.59 24.61 -2.73
N LYS A 293 4.25 23.49 -3.06
CA LYS A 293 5.38 23.46 -4.00
C LYS A 293 5.08 22.88 -5.38
N LEU A 294 3.81 22.70 -5.77
CA LEU A 294 3.47 22.37 -7.15
C LEU A 294 3.45 23.68 -7.98
N PRO A 295 4.38 23.89 -8.94
CA PRO A 295 4.44 25.13 -9.73
C PRO A 295 3.36 25.23 -10.82
N CYS A 296 2.36 24.36 -10.85
CA CYS A 296 1.42 24.28 -11.97
C CYS A 296 0.05 24.81 -11.57
N PHE A 297 -0.36 25.88 -12.25
CA PHE A 297 -1.59 26.68 -12.10
C PHE A 297 -1.53 27.81 -11.07
N LYS A 298 -0.52 28.68 -11.19
CA LYS A 298 -0.82 30.12 -11.10
C LYS A 298 -1.62 30.48 -12.36
N TYR A 299 -2.94 30.52 -12.25
CA TYR A 299 -3.75 31.28 -13.20
C TYR A 299 -3.50 32.75 -12.87
N ASP A 300 -2.68 33.42 -13.69
CA ASP A 300 -2.61 34.87 -13.67
C ASP A 300 -4.00 35.41 -14.01
N LYS A 301 -4.60 36.07 -13.03
CA LYS A 301 -5.69 37.02 -13.29
C LYS A 301 -5.02 38.34 -13.64
N SER A 302 -4.92 38.62 -14.94
CA SER A 302 -4.95 40.00 -15.44
C SER A 302 -6.39 40.42 -15.70
#